data_AF-A0A485LMI9-F1
#
_entry.id   AF-A0A485LMI9-F1
#
_cell.length_a   1.000
_cell.length_b   1.000
_cell.length_c   1.000
_cell.angle_alpha   90.00
_cell.angle_beta   90.00
_cell.angle_gamma   90.00
#
_symmetry.space_group_name_H-M   'P 1'
#
loop_
_entity.id
_entity.type
_entity.pdbx_description
1 polymer ?
#
loop_
_entity_poly.entity_id
_entity_poly.type
_entity_poly.pdbx_seq_one_letter_code
_entity_poly.pdbx_strand_id
1 'polypeptide(L)'
;MRAFAFLVASVAAIIAPTDRQFECTVGADLYGEDLEHAELSMDKCLDECRQKAACNALTWTRSHNSEGLCYMKHLRDLGREPSLRTTFNAITCKTKAASWVLLPGVQIYGDDLATRANVASFDECTLLCTDTLGCTSVFYTRYGQTCSLKRSATTYHHVWSKAVDLGAVSAIQFSYKQCQANVDLYLQEDVTSFKGSFQDCGRCIQGDVHGFTWTPGPIDGMGTPREPLGQCFCKRLANRTLDPAKLRPSDVITCVD
;
A
#
# COMPACT_ATOMS: atom_id res chain seq x y z
N MET A 1 40.53 -15.68 -35.04
CA MET A 1 39.17 -15.25 -34.64
C MET A 1 39.27 -14.69 -33.21
N ARG A 2 39.07 -13.38 -33.02
CA ARG A 2 39.12 -12.73 -31.71
C ARG A 2 37.69 -12.64 -31.17
N ALA A 3 37.42 -13.30 -30.04
CA ALA A 3 36.13 -13.24 -29.37
C ALA A 3 36.03 -11.93 -28.59
N PHE A 4 35.02 -11.11 -28.91
CA PHE A 4 34.61 -9.97 -28.10
C PHE A 4 33.59 -10.45 -27.08
N ALA A 5 33.95 -10.40 -25.80
CA ALA A 5 33.01 -10.59 -24.71
C ALA A 5 32.25 -9.29 -24.47
N PHE A 6 30.95 -9.27 -24.77
CA PHE A 6 30.06 -8.18 -24.36
C PHE A 6 29.70 -8.36 -22.89
N LEU A 7 30.19 -7.45 -22.05
CA LEU A 7 29.71 -7.27 -20.68
C LEU A 7 28.34 -6.59 -20.76
N VAL A 8 27.28 -7.34 -20.45
CA VAL A 8 25.94 -6.78 -20.21
C VAL A 8 25.93 -6.26 -18.78
N ALA A 9 25.95 -4.95 -18.61
CA ALA A 9 25.72 -4.32 -17.31
C ALA A 9 24.22 -4.37 -17.00
N SER A 10 23.81 -5.26 -16.08
CA SER A 10 22.46 -5.27 -15.53
C SER A 10 22.26 -4.03 -14.66
N VAL A 11 21.45 -3.08 -15.13
CA VAL A 11 20.96 -1.98 -14.29
C VAL A 11 19.87 -2.57 -13.39
N ALA A 12 20.21 -2.86 -12.14
CA ALA A 12 19.22 -3.14 -11.12
C ALA A 12 18.42 -1.85 -10.89
N ALA A 13 17.12 -1.86 -11.22
CA ALA A 13 16.22 -0.81 -10.80
C ALA A 13 16.21 -0.78 -9.27
N ILE A 14 16.75 0.27 -8.67
CA ILE A 14 16.57 0.55 -7.25
C ILE A 14 15.11 0.97 -7.12
N ILE A 15 14.24 -0.01 -6.88
CA ILE A 15 12.89 0.27 -6.38
C ILE A 15 13.15 0.88 -5.01
N ALA A 16 13.02 2.21 -4.90
CA ALA A 16 13.03 2.87 -3.62
C ALA A 16 12.01 2.12 -2.74
N PRO A 17 12.39 1.69 -1.52
CA PRO A 17 11.40 1.16 -0.60
C PRO A 17 10.30 2.21 -0.51
N THR A 18 9.04 1.79 -0.63
CA THR A 18 7.90 2.68 -0.40
C THR A 18 8.13 3.38 0.93
N ASP A 19 8.53 4.65 0.86
CA ASP A 19 8.84 5.43 2.05
C ASP A 19 7.55 5.52 2.84
N ARG A 20 7.52 4.92 4.03
CA ARG A 20 6.37 5.00 4.92
C ARG A 20 6.14 6.47 5.19
N GLN A 21 5.00 7.00 4.72
CA GLN A 21 4.68 8.41 4.91
C GLN A 21 4.33 8.64 6.37
N PHE A 22 4.95 9.62 7.01
CA PHE A 22 4.63 10.02 8.38
C PHE A 22 3.91 11.36 8.37
N GLU A 23 2.88 11.47 9.20
CA GLU A 23 2.21 12.74 9.51
C GLU A 23 2.62 13.16 10.93
N CYS A 24 3.13 14.39 11.04
CA CYS A 24 3.70 14.90 12.28
C CYS A 24 2.85 16.03 12.87
N THR A 25 2.62 15.97 14.18
CA THR A 25 1.90 16.97 14.96
C THR A 25 2.84 17.57 16.00
N VAL A 26 2.96 18.90 16.00
CA VAL A 26 3.74 19.67 16.97
C VAL A 26 2.93 19.87 18.26
N GLY A 27 3.59 19.85 19.40
CA GLY A 27 2.95 20.03 20.71
C GLY A 27 2.08 18.84 21.09
N ALA A 28 2.45 17.64 20.65
CA ALA A 28 1.65 16.44 20.83
C ALA A 28 2.47 15.24 21.33
N ASP A 29 1.80 14.33 22.00
CA ASP A 29 2.37 13.09 22.55
C ASP A 29 1.52 11.88 22.16
N LEU A 30 2.17 10.80 21.70
CA LEU A 30 1.56 9.48 21.54
C LEU A 30 2.05 8.59 22.69
N TYR A 31 1.34 8.59 23.81
CA TYR A 31 1.78 7.90 25.03
C TYR A 31 1.86 6.36 24.86
N GLY A 32 2.84 5.76 25.53
CA GLY A 32 3.05 4.31 25.57
C GLY A 32 3.50 3.70 24.23
N GLU A 33 3.48 2.36 24.18
CA GLU A 33 3.85 1.56 23.00
C GLU A 33 5.26 1.85 22.46
N ASP A 34 6.15 2.24 23.37
CA ASP A 34 7.57 2.46 23.10
C ASP A 34 8.26 1.14 22.77
N LEU A 35 8.95 1.12 21.63
CA LEU A 35 9.88 0.07 21.27
C LEU A 35 11.22 0.29 21.95
N GLU A 36 11.72 1.53 21.86
CA GLU A 36 13.01 1.95 22.39
C GLU A 36 13.07 3.48 22.44
N HIS A 37 14.15 4.01 23.03
CA HIS A 37 14.45 5.42 22.99
C HIS A 37 15.93 5.69 22.71
N ALA A 38 16.22 6.86 22.13
CA ALA A 38 17.58 7.32 21.84
C ALA A 38 17.67 8.84 21.93
N GLU A 39 18.87 9.37 22.16
CA GLU A 39 19.15 10.80 22.01
C GLU A 39 19.52 11.08 20.54
N LEU A 40 18.59 11.68 19.81
CA LEU A 40 18.71 11.93 18.37
C LEU A 40 18.17 13.32 18.04
N SER A 41 18.61 13.88 16.91
CA SER A 41 17.86 14.96 16.29
C SER A 41 16.50 14.43 15.81
N MET A 42 15.51 15.33 15.65
CA MET A 42 14.20 14.98 15.12
C MET A 42 14.30 14.24 13.77
N ASP A 43 15.14 14.73 12.86
CA ASP A 43 15.29 14.12 11.53
C ASP A 43 15.87 12.72 11.61
N LYS A 44 16.90 12.51 12.43
CA LYS A 44 17.48 11.17 12.65
C LYS A 44 16.49 10.22 13.30
N CYS A 45 15.71 10.71 14.28
CA CYS A 45 14.65 9.94 14.92
C CYS A 45 13.62 9.43 13.89
N LEU A 46 13.19 10.30 12.97
CA LEU A 46 12.26 9.94 11.90
C LEU A 46 12.88 8.95 10.90
N ASP A 47 14.12 9.17 10.50
CA ASP A 47 14.82 8.29 9.56
C ASP A 47 15.09 6.91 10.15
N GLU A 48 15.47 6.82 11.42
CA GLU A 48 15.62 5.54 12.11
C GLU A 48 14.28 4.80 12.24
N CYS A 49 13.21 5.52 12.56
CA CYS A 49 11.87 4.92 12.61
C CYS A 49 11.44 4.38 11.23
N ARG A 50 11.66 5.12 10.14
CA ARG A 50 11.37 4.65 8.77
C ARG A 50 12.09 3.34 8.43
N GLN A 51 13.34 3.21 8.87
CA GLN A 51 14.17 2.04 8.58
C GLN A 51 13.80 0.82 9.44
N LYS A 52 13.24 1.03 10.63
CA LYS A 52 12.83 -0.06 11.52
C LYS A 52 11.45 -0.58 11.15
N ALA A 53 11.34 -1.86 10.77
CA ALA A 53 10.07 -2.48 10.39
C ALA A 53 8.99 -2.33 11.48
N ALA A 54 9.37 -2.55 12.74
CA ALA A 54 8.44 -2.42 13.87
C ALA A 54 8.06 -0.96 14.20
N CYS A 55 8.83 0.05 13.79
CA CYS A 55 8.51 1.43 14.14
C CYS A 55 7.49 1.99 13.16
N ASN A 56 6.31 2.35 13.67
CA ASN A 56 5.24 2.98 12.88
C ASN A 56 4.79 4.34 13.47
N ALA A 57 5.39 4.77 14.58
CA ALA A 57 5.25 6.11 15.13
C ALA A 57 6.45 6.47 16.00
N LEU A 58 6.56 7.74 16.36
CA LEU A 58 7.54 8.24 17.31
C LEU A 58 6.99 9.47 18.04
N THR A 59 7.52 9.72 19.23
CA THR A 59 7.43 11.02 19.90
C THR A 59 8.84 11.50 20.17
N TRP A 60 9.19 12.65 19.63
CA TRP A 60 10.48 13.30 19.89
C TRP A 60 10.26 14.48 20.82
N THR A 61 11.01 14.53 21.91
CA THR A 61 10.96 15.64 22.88
C THR A 61 12.26 16.42 22.83
N ARG A 62 12.15 17.74 22.69
CA ARG A 62 13.32 18.61 22.57
C ARG A 62 14.11 18.63 23.87
N SER A 63 15.42 18.37 23.77
CA SER A 63 16.39 18.60 24.84
C SER A 63 17.25 19.85 24.53
N HIS A 64 18.32 20.07 25.28
CA HIS A 64 19.31 21.10 24.99
C HIS A 64 20.09 20.77 23.70
N ASN A 65 20.47 21.79 22.91
CA ASN A 65 21.37 21.70 21.75
C ASN A 65 20.93 20.85 20.55
N SER A 66 19.76 21.14 19.95
CA SER A 66 19.25 20.51 18.71
C SER A 66 19.02 19.00 18.75
N GLU A 67 19.41 18.35 19.83
CA GLU A 67 19.15 16.95 20.17
C GLU A 67 17.92 16.87 21.08
N GLY A 68 17.35 15.66 21.17
CA GLY A 68 16.17 15.38 21.95
C GLY A 68 16.02 13.90 22.21
N LEU A 69 15.14 13.56 23.14
CA LEU A 69 14.79 12.16 23.39
C LEU A 69 13.77 11.73 22.33
N CYS A 70 14.21 10.81 21.47
CA CYS A 70 13.43 10.10 20.48
C CYS A 70 12.82 8.86 21.12
N TYR A 71 11.51 8.79 21.22
CA TYR A 71 10.77 7.62 21.66
C TYR A 71 10.14 6.96 20.43
N MET A 72 10.75 5.89 19.93
CA MET A 72 10.26 5.12 18.78
C MET A 72 9.18 4.15 19.24
N LYS A 73 8.10 4.03 18.47
CA LYS A 73 6.86 3.37 18.91
C LYS A 73 6.30 2.42 17.86
N HIS A 74 5.55 1.44 18.35
CA HIS A 74 4.73 0.53 17.54
C HIS A 74 3.27 0.62 17.97
N LEU A 75 2.54 1.53 17.33
CA LEU A 75 1.12 1.69 17.52
C LEU A 75 0.36 0.48 16.99
N ARG A 76 -0.42 -0.14 17.86
CA ARG A 76 -1.42 -1.15 17.46
C ARG A 76 -2.62 -0.52 16.77
N ASP A 77 -2.94 0.72 17.15
CA ASP A 77 -4.01 1.53 16.56
C ASP A 77 -3.42 2.78 15.90
N LEU A 78 -3.23 2.74 14.57
CA LEU A 78 -2.78 3.89 13.77
C LEU A 78 -3.83 5.01 13.70
N GLY A 79 -5.10 4.70 14.00
CA GLY A 79 -6.18 5.67 14.16
C GLY A 79 -6.10 6.46 15.46
N ARG A 80 -5.27 6.05 16.42
CA ARG A 80 -5.11 6.76 17.70
C ARG A 80 -4.59 8.18 17.48
N GLU A 81 -5.34 9.14 17.97
CA GLU A 81 -4.96 10.55 17.86
C GLU A 81 -3.91 10.96 18.91
N PRO A 82 -2.90 11.76 18.53
CA PRO A 82 -1.95 12.33 19.49
C PRO A 82 -2.65 13.21 20.52
N SER A 83 -2.22 13.10 21.78
CA SER A 83 -2.70 13.98 22.84
C SER A 83 -2.02 15.34 22.74
N LEU A 84 -2.78 16.39 22.40
CA LEU A 84 -2.27 17.75 22.36
C LEU A 84 -1.91 18.25 23.76
N ARG A 85 -0.70 18.79 23.90
CA ARG A 85 -0.19 19.40 25.11
C ARG A 85 0.53 20.69 24.71
N THR A 86 -0.16 21.81 24.83
CA THR A 86 0.29 23.14 24.33
C THR A 86 1.59 23.66 24.96
N THR A 87 1.99 23.13 26.12
CA THR A 87 3.26 23.46 26.79
C THR A 87 4.37 22.41 26.58
N PHE A 88 4.10 21.38 25.77
CA PHE A 88 4.99 20.25 25.59
C PHE A 88 5.84 20.47 24.34
N ASN A 89 7.15 20.61 24.53
CA ASN A 89 8.12 20.76 23.43
C ASN A 89 8.37 19.41 22.73
N ALA A 90 7.32 18.82 22.18
CA ALA A 90 7.38 17.53 21.50
C ALA A 90 6.83 17.62 20.09
N ILE A 91 7.36 16.75 19.23
CA ILE A 91 6.86 16.48 17.90
C ILE A 91 6.55 15.00 17.86
N THR A 92 5.32 14.68 17.53
CA THR A 92 4.89 13.29 17.39
C THR A 92 4.58 13.01 15.94
N CYS A 93 5.13 11.94 15.40
CA CYS A 93 4.84 11.50 14.04
C CYS A 93 4.27 10.08 14.09
N LYS A 94 3.24 9.82 13.29
CA LYS A 94 2.73 8.46 13.05
C LYS A 94 2.67 8.19 11.57
N THR A 95 2.82 6.92 11.20
CA THR A 95 2.66 6.49 9.81
C THR A 95 1.25 6.84 9.39
N LYS A 96 1.11 7.48 8.24
CA LYS A 96 -0.18 7.76 7.62
C LYS A 96 -0.90 6.43 7.41
N ALA A 97 -2.14 6.36 7.87
CA ALA A 97 -2.96 5.17 7.63
C ALA A 97 -3.01 4.88 6.13
N ALA A 98 -2.59 3.67 5.76
CA ALA A 98 -2.65 3.20 4.40
C ALA A 98 -4.10 3.21 3.91
N SER A 99 -4.35 3.83 2.75
CA SER A 99 -5.63 3.66 2.06
C SER A 99 -5.61 2.33 1.32
N TRP A 100 -6.69 1.57 1.46
CA TRP A 100 -6.80 0.23 0.88
C TRP A 100 -8.00 0.15 -0.06
N VAL A 101 -7.80 -0.43 -1.24
CA VAL A 101 -8.92 -0.92 -2.04
C VAL A 101 -9.21 -2.36 -1.63
N LEU A 102 -10.43 -2.62 -1.17
CA LEU A 102 -10.86 -3.94 -0.72
C LEU A 102 -11.46 -4.75 -1.88
N LEU A 103 -11.08 -6.01 -1.95
CA LEU A 103 -11.51 -6.97 -2.97
C LEU A 103 -12.05 -8.25 -2.27
N PRO A 104 -13.33 -8.24 -1.83
CA PRO A 104 -13.94 -9.43 -1.23
C PRO A 104 -14.04 -10.58 -2.24
N GLY A 105 -13.75 -11.80 -1.80
CA GLY A 105 -13.82 -13.00 -2.63
C GLY A 105 -12.70 -13.12 -3.67
N VAL A 106 -11.71 -12.23 -3.63
CA VAL A 106 -10.63 -12.17 -4.63
C VAL A 106 -9.32 -12.58 -3.99
N GLN A 107 -8.56 -13.41 -4.72
CA GLN A 107 -7.15 -13.64 -4.46
C GLN A 107 -6.31 -12.83 -5.43
N ILE A 108 -5.45 -11.99 -4.87
CA ILE A 108 -4.44 -11.27 -5.63
C ILE A 108 -3.19 -12.12 -5.84
N TYR A 109 -2.53 -11.93 -6.98
CA TYR A 109 -1.24 -12.52 -7.33
C TYR A 109 -0.15 -11.44 -7.36
N GLY A 110 1.09 -11.90 -7.25
CA GLY A 110 2.29 -11.07 -7.22
C GLY A 110 3.32 -11.68 -6.28
N ASP A 111 4.50 -11.04 -6.21
CA ASP A 111 5.64 -11.57 -5.47
C ASP A 111 5.32 -11.66 -3.97
N ASP A 112 5.39 -12.87 -3.43
CA ASP A 112 5.18 -13.12 -2.01
C ASP A 112 6.36 -12.62 -1.20
N LEU A 113 6.07 -11.81 -0.18
CA LEU A 113 7.03 -11.41 0.85
C LEU A 113 7.03 -12.40 1.99
N ALA A 114 5.85 -12.85 2.37
CA ALA A 114 5.62 -13.73 3.50
C ALA A 114 4.21 -14.30 3.48
N THR A 115 4.03 -15.47 4.05
CA THR A 115 2.72 -15.96 4.50
C THR A 115 2.77 -16.16 6.00
N ARG A 116 1.77 -15.64 6.71
CA ARG A 116 1.58 -15.76 8.15
C ARG A 116 0.36 -16.64 8.41
N ALA A 117 0.51 -17.60 9.30
CA ALA A 117 -0.60 -18.43 9.79
C ALA A 117 -1.13 -17.88 11.12
N ASN A 118 -2.34 -18.29 11.50
CA ASN A 118 -3.02 -17.90 12.74
C ASN A 118 -3.23 -16.38 12.88
N VAL A 119 -3.45 -15.69 11.75
CA VAL A 119 -3.82 -14.26 11.75
C VAL A 119 -5.33 -14.18 11.98
N ALA A 120 -5.72 -13.59 13.11
CA ALA A 120 -7.08 -13.68 13.63
C ALA A 120 -8.09 -12.87 12.81
N SER A 121 -7.63 -11.85 12.10
CA SER A 121 -8.50 -10.95 11.34
C SER A 121 -7.84 -10.38 10.09
N PHE A 122 -8.69 -9.85 9.20
CA PHE A 122 -8.22 -9.09 8.03
C PHE A 122 -7.49 -7.81 8.45
N ASP A 123 -7.96 -7.10 9.48
CA ASP A 123 -7.32 -5.87 9.95
C ASP A 123 -5.89 -6.15 10.43
N GLU A 124 -5.70 -7.22 11.21
CA GLU A 124 -4.37 -7.69 11.60
C GLU A 124 -3.49 -8.03 10.40
N CYS A 125 -4.05 -8.62 9.34
CA CYS A 125 -3.32 -8.88 8.10
C CYS A 125 -2.85 -7.60 7.40
N THR A 126 -3.70 -6.55 7.34
CA THR A 126 -3.30 -5.25 6.77
C THR A 126 -2.29 -4.50 7.63
N LEU A 127 -2.35 -4.65 8.97
CA LEU A 127 -1.33 -4.12 9.89
C LEU A 127 0.02 -4.81 9.64
N LEU A 128 0.03 -6.14 9.56
CA LEU A 128 1.24 -6.91 9.23
C LEU A 128 1.88 -6.45 7.91
N CYS A 129 1.07 -6.13 6.90
CA CYS A 129 1.57 -5.56 5.66
C CYS A 129 2.14 -4.15 5.85
N THR A 130 1.46 -3.29 6.59
CA THR A 130 1.91 -1.91 6.89
C THR A 130 3.27 -1.90 7.61
N ASP A 131 3.50 -2.88 8.49
CA ASP A 131 4.76 -3.05 9.23
C ASP A 131 5.83 -3.81 8.41
N THR A 132 5.48 -4.36 7.25
CA THR A 132 6.40 -5.10 6.38
C THR A 132 6.88 -4.22 5.24
N LEU A 133 8.17 -3.87 5.26
CA LEU A 133 8.78 -3.04 4.23
C LEU A 133 8.57 -3.60 2.82
N GLY A 134 8.00 -2.77 1.94
CA GLY A 134 7.72 -3.12 0.55
C GLY A 134 6.47 -3.96 0.34
N CYS A 135 5.68 -4.25 1.38
CA CYS A 135 4.35 -4.84 1.21
C CYS A 135 3.39 -3.78 0.66
N THR A 136 2.65 -4.13 -0.38
CA THR A 136 1.70 -3.23 -1.06
C THR A 136 0.33 -3.85 -1.24
N SER A 137 0.20 -5.15 -0.98
CA SER A 137 -1.07 -5.85 -1.04
C SER A 137 -1.08 -7.07 -0.13
N VAL A 138 -2.28 -7.49 0.24
CA VAL A 138 -2.52 -8.69 1.04
C VAL A 138 -3.57 -9.59 0.42
N PHE A 139 -3.49 -10.86 0.78
CA PHE A 139 -4.58 -11.82 0.63
C PHE A 139 -4.81 -12.53 1.96
N TYR A 140 -6.00 -12.38 2.52
CA TYR A 140 -6.40 -12.98 3.79
C TYR A 140 -7.51 -14.01 3.55
N THR A 141 -7.42 -15.15 4.24
CA THR A 141 -8.54 -16.09 4.33
C THR A 141 -8.94 -16.29 5.78
N ARG A 142 -10.22 -16.07 6.09
CA ARG A 142 -10.77 -16.29 7.45
C ARG A 142 -10.76 -17.77 7.82
N TYR A 143 -11.12 -18.63 6.86
CA TYR A 143 -11.17 -20.07 7.09
C TYR A 143 -9.81 -20.67 7.47
N GLY A 144 -8.75 -20.27 6.75
CA GLY A 144 -7.39 -20.71 7.04
C GLY A 144 -6.67 -19.89 8.10
N GLN A 145 -7.21 -18.73 8.49
CA GLN A 145 -6.51 -17.70 9.27
C GLN A 145 -5.11 -17.40 8.70
N THR A 146 -5.01 -17.39 7.37
CA THR A 146 -3.76 -17.15 6.66
C THR A 146 -3.75 -15.75 6.06
N CYS A 147 -2.61 -15.09 6.16
CA CYS A 147 -2.35 -13.78 5.60
C CYS A 147 -1.10 -13.86 4.71
N SER A 148 -1.28 -13.69 3.40
CA SER A 148 -0.19 -13.59 2.44
C SER A 148 0.10 -12.11 2.16
N LEU A 149 1.34 -11.71 2.46
CA LEU A 149 1.87 -10.36 2.25
C LEU A 149 2.59 -10.33 0.90
N LYS A 150 2.28 -9.34 0.07
CA LYS A 150 2.76 -9.28 -1.31
C LYS A 150 3.44 -7.95 -1.61
N ARG A 151 4.52 -8.02 -2.38
CA ARG A 151 5.29 -6.85 -2.82
C ARG A 151 4.58 -6.08 -3.93
N SER A 152 3.81 -6.79 -4.75
CA SER A 152 3.12 -6.24 -5.90
C SER A 152 1.78 -6.95 -6.10
N ALA A 153 0.87 -6.27 -6.77
CA ALA A 153 -0.41 -6.77 -7.22
C ALA A 153 -0.36 -6.94 -8.73
N THR A 154 0.09 -8.10 -9.23
CA THR A 154 0.34 -8.31 -10.66
C THR A 154 -0.93 -8.65 -11.42
N THR A 155 -1.83 -9.43 -10.83
CA THR A 155 -3.16 -9.78 -11.36
C THR A 155 -4.02 -10.29 -10.19
N TYR A 156 -5.27 -10.68 -10.42
CA TYR A 156 -6.15 -11.26 -9.41
C TYR A 156 -7.22 -12.16 -10.03
N HIS A 157 -7.89 -12.95 -9.20
CA HIS A 157 -9.04 -13.75 -9.62
C HIS A 157 -9.99 -14.01 -8.45
N HIS A 158 -11.24 -14.35 -8.77
CA HIS A 158 -12.23 -14.73 -7.77
C HIS A 158 -11.94 -16.13 -7.25
N VAL A 159 -11.90 -16.27 -5.94
CA VAL A 159 -11.77 -17.56 -5.25
C VAL A 159 -13.09 -17.99 -4.68
N TRP A 160 -13.37 -19.28 -4.81
CA TRP A 160 -14.60 -19.88 -4.31
C TRP A 160 -14.33 -21.31 -3.86
N SER A 161 -15.15 -21.79 -2.93
CA SER A 161 -15.12 -23.17 -2.45
C SER A 161 -16.54 -23.71 -2.40
N LYS A 162 -16.72 -24.95 -2.86
CA LYS A 162 -17.99 -25.67 -2.74
C LYS A 162 -18.28 -26.15 -1.31
N ALA A 163 -17.26 -26.22 -0.47
CA ALA A 163 -17.32 -26.90 0.81
C ALA A 163 -17.44 -25.95 1.99
N VAL A 164 -16.78 -24.79 1.92
CA VAL A 164 -16.64 -23.86 3.04
C VAL A 164 -16.65 -22.43 2.56
N ASP A 165 -17.13 -21.50 3.39
CA ASP A 165 -16.87 -20.08 3.18
C ASP A 165 -15.40 -19.79 3.54
N LEU A 166 -14.61 -19.39 2.54
CA LEU A 166 -13.21 -19.06 2.74
C LEU A 166 -13.04 -17.76 3.54
N GLY A 167 -14.05 -16.88 3.52
CA GLY A 167 -13.94 -15.51 4.02
C GLY A 167 -12.75 -14.80 3.40
N ALA A 168 -12.52 -15.03 2.10
CA ALA A 168 -11.37 -14.54 1.37
C ALA A 168 -11.52 -13.04 1.07
N VAL A 169 -10.47 -12.26 1.30
CA VAL A 169 -10.43 -10.85 0.96
C VAL A 169 -9.00 -10.46 0.61
N SER A 170 -8.86 -9.72 -0.49
CA SER A 170 -7.61 -9.06 -0.84
C SER A 170 -7.72 -7.56 -0.59
N ALA A 171 -6.57 -6.94 -0.40
CA ALA A 171 -6.47 -5.48 -0.30
C ALA A 171 -5.22 -5.00 -1.01
N ILE A 172 -5.31 -3.85 -1.69
CA ILE A 172 -4.16 -3.20 -2.31
C ILE A 172 -4.03 -1.80 -1.73
N GLN A 173 -2.83 -1.47 -1.27
CA GLN A 173 -2.51 -0.15 -0.76
C GLN A 173 -2.43 0.85 -1.92
N PHE A 174 -2.94 2.05 -1.70
CA PHE A 174 -2.83 3.16 -2.65
C PHE A 174 -2.56 4.49 -1.96
N SER A 175 -2.03 5.45 -2.73
CA SER A 175 -1.77 6.83 -2.27
C SER A 175 -2.54 7.89 -3.07
N TYR A 176 -3.39 7.47 -4.00
CA TYR A 176 -4.25 8.33 -4.81
C TYR A 176 -5.41 8.88 -3.98
N LYS A 177 -6.06 9.96 -4.45
CA LYS A 177 -7.20 10.56 -3.74
C LYS A 177 -8.36 9.59 -3.54
N GLN A 178 -8.65 8.76 -4.54
CA GLN A 178 -9.75 7.81 -4.45
C GLN A 178 -9.46 6.57 -5.31
N CYS A 179 -9.78 5.40 -4.78
CA CYS A 179 -9.84 4.15 -5.52
C CYS A 179 -11.10 3.39 -5.15
N GLN A 180 -11.68 2.71 -6.13
CA GLN A 180 -12.86 1.88 -5.91
C GLN A 180 -12.75 0.58 -6.72
N ALA A 181 -13.03 -0.53 -6.05
CA ALA A 181 -13.15 -1.84 -6.67
C ALA A 181 -14.51 -2.00 -7.35
N ASN A 182 -14.57 -2.94 -8.29
CA ASN A 182 -15.78 -3.36 -8.99
C ASN A 182 -16.46 -2.25 -9.81
N VAL A 183 -15.71 -1.23 -10.23
CA VAL A 183 -16.23 -0.12 -11.03
C VAL A 183 -15.28 0.30 -12.12
N ASP A 184 -15.82 0.58 -13.31
CA ASP A 184 -15.12 1.18 -14.45
C ASP A 184 -15.68 2.58 -14.77
N LEU A 185 -14.84 3.40 -15.38
CA LEU A 185 -15.18 4.67 -16.02
C LEU A 185 -15.42 4.43 -17.52
N TYR A 186 -16.44 3.64 -17.84
CA TYR A 186 -16.75 3.16 -19.20
C TYR A 186 -16.95 4.28 -20.25
N LEU A 187 -17.39 5.47 -19.81
CA LEU A 187 -17.67 6.61 -20.68
C LEU A 187 -16.53 7.63 -20.74
N GLN A 188 -15.33 7.28 -20.25
CA GLN A 188 -14.15 8.12 -20.34
C GLN A 188 -13.16 7.46 -21.29
N GLU A 189 -12.73 8.20 -22.31
CA GLU A 189 -11.78 7.70 -23.31
C GLU A 189 -10.46 7.31 -22.66
N ASP A 190 -9.95 6.15 -23.09
CA ASP A 190 -8.62 5.70 -22.71
C ASP A 190 -7.59 6.46 -23.53
N VAL A 191 -6.68 7.15 -22.86
CA VAL A 191 -5.60 7.91 -23.51
C VAL A 191 -4.53 6.96 -24.01
N THR A 192 -4.15 6.02 -23.16
CA THR A 192 -3.15 4.98 -23.42
C THR A 192 -3.46 3.74 -22.57
N SER A 193 -2.89 2.59 -22.93
CA SER A 193 -3.00 1.38 -22.12
C SER A 193 -1.70 0.57 -22.19
N PHE A 194 -1.41 -0.19 -21.13
CA PHE A 194 -0.24 -1.05 -21.04
C PHE A 194 -0.45 -2.18 -20.03
N LYS A 195 0.31 -3.27 -20.16
CA LYS A 195 0.32 -4.38 -19.19
C LYS A 195 1.18 -4.02 -17.99
N GLY A 196 0.70 -4.33 -16.79
CA GLY A 196 1.41 -4.02 -15.55
C GLY A 196 0.66 -4.44 -14.28
N SER A 197 1.38 -4.37 -13.16
CA SER A 197 0.79 -4.46 -11.84
C SER A 197 -0.11 -3.26 -11.54
N PHE A 198 -0.92 -3.35 -10.49
CA PHE A 198 -1.67 -2.19 -10.00
C PHE A 198 -0.74 -1.00 -9.67
N GLN A 199 0.44 -1.27 -9.09
CA GLN A 199 1.42 -0.25 -8.76
C GLN A 199 1.97 0.41 -10.04
N ASP A 200 2.15 -0.35 -11.12
CA ASP A 200 2.58 0.18 -12.41
C ASP A 200 1.57 1.17 -13.01
N CYS A 201 0.27 0.98 -12.76
CA CYS A 201 -0.77 1.85 -13.27
C CYS A 201 -0.69 3.28 -12.73
N GLY A 202 0.06 3.51 -11.64
CA GLY A 202 0.37 4.86 -11.16
C GLY A 202 1.05 5.74 -12.21
N ARG A 203 1.72 5.14 -13.21
CA ARG A 203 2.28 5.84 -14.38
C ARG A 203 1.23 6.56 -15.25
N CYS A 204 -0.05 6.23 -15.10
CA CYS A 204 -1.12 6.97 -15.74
C CYS A 204 -1.34 8.35 -15.11
N ILE A 205 -0.92 8.57 -13.86
CA ILE A 205 -1.21 9.81 -13.13
C ILE A 205 -0.06 10.79 -13.34
N GLN A 206 -0.08 11.43 -14.51
CA GLN A 206 0.92 12.41 -14.93
C GLN A 206 0.34 13.39 -15.95
N GLY A 207 0.76 14.66 -15.87
CA GLY A 207 0.31 15.70 -16.82
C GLY A 207 -1.20 15.89 -16.78
N ASP A 208 -1.88 15.65 -17.91
CA ASP A 208 -3.34 15.77 -18.07
C ASP A 208 -4.11 14.46 -17.83
N VAL A 209 -3.42 13.38 -17.45
CA VAL A 209 -4.03 12.09 -17.16
C VAL A 209 -4.06 11.91 -15.65
N HIS A 210 -5.26 11.64 -15.11
CA HIS A 210 -5.56 11.79 -13.68
C HIS A 210 -6.21 10.55 -13.07
N GLY A 211 -6.26 9.47 -13.83
CA GLY A 211 -6.83 8.23 -13.34
C GLY A 211 -6.48 7.05 -14.22
N PHE A 212 -6.82 5.87 -13.71
CA PHE A 212 -6.69 4.64 -14.45
C PHE A 212 -7.73 3.62 -14.00
N THR A 213 -7.95 2.65 -14.87
CA THR A 213 -8.65 1.41 -14.55
C THR A 213 -7.68 0.24 -14.71
N TRP A 214 -7.64 -0.65 -13.72
CA TRP A 214 -6.80 -1.84 -13.71
C TRP A 214 -7.66 -3.11 -13.66
N THR A 215 -7.41 -4.01 -14.60
CA THR A 215 -8.11 -5.30 -14.77
C THR A 215 -7.11 -6.45 -14.62
N PRO A 216 -7.53 -7.67 -14.22
CA PRO A 216 -6.63 -8.81 -14.06
C PRO A 216 -6.05 -9.32 -15.38
N GLY A 217 -6.42 -8.73 -16.52
CA GLY A 217 -6.04 -9.17 -17.85
C GLY A 217 -7.06 -10.16 -18.42
N PRO A 218 -6.77 -10.79 -19.58
CA PRO A 218 -7.68 -11.76 -20.17
C PRO A 218 -7.88 -12.95 -19.24
N ILE A 219 -9.13 -13.22 -18.86
CA ILE A 219 -9.51 -14.40 -18.07
C ILE A 219 -9.98 -15.55 -18.97
N ASP A 220 -9.78 -16.78 -18.53
CA ASP A 220 -10.38 -17.95 -19.17
C ASP A 220 -11.85 -18.16 -18.76
N GLY A 221 -12.47 -19.22 -19.28
CA GLY A 221 -13.86 -19.56 -18.96
C GLY A 221 -14.10 -19.93 -17.49
N MET A 222 -13.03 -20.09 -16.69
CA MET A 222 -13.06 -20.36 -15.26
C MET A 222 -12.74 -19.11 -14.43
N GLY A 223 -12.55 -17.95 -15.06
CA GLY A 223 -12.20 -16.70 -14.38
C GLY A 223 -10.72 -16.61 -13.99
N THR A 224 -9.86 -17.50 -14.50
CA THR A 224 -8.42 -17.50 -14.21
C THR A 224 -7.68 -16.59 -15.19
N PRO A 225 -6.81 -15.68 -14.73
CA PRO A 225 -5.96 -14.88 -15.60
C PRO A 225 -5.09 -15.76 -16.49
N ARG A 226 -5.13 -15.51 -17.81
CA ARG A 226 -4.27 -16.17 -18.80
C ARG A 226 -2.88 -15.56 -18.88
N GLU A 227 -2.71 -14.40 -18.26
CA GLU A 227 -1.47 -13.63 -18.28
C GLU A 227 -1.02 -13.31 -16.85
N PRO A 228 0.30 -13.21 -16.61
CA PRO A 228 0.82 -12.95 -15.27
C PRO A 228 0.61 -11.51 -14.80
N LEU A 229 0.35 -10.60 -15.73
CA LEU A 229 0.14 -9.17 -15.50
C LEU A 229 -1.27 -8.77 -15.89
N GLY A 230 -1.85 -7.87 -15.12
CA GLY A 230 -3.06 -7.16 -15.45
C GLY A 230 -2.82 -6.10 -16.53
N GLN A 231 -3.87 -5.35 -16.82
CA GLN A 231 -3.87 -4.31 -17.84
C GLN A 231 -4.29 -2.98 -17.21
N CYS A 232 -3.51 -1.94 -17.44
CA CYS A 232 -3.80 -0.56 -17.06
C CYS A 232 -4.41 0.18 -18.25
N PHE A 233 -5.50 0.88 -18.01
CA PHE A 233 -6.15 1.80 -18.94
C PHE A 233 -6.09 3.21 -18.36
N CYS A 234 -5.26 4.07 -18.95
CA CYS A 234 -5.06 5.43 -18.47
C CYS A 234 -6.20 6.35 -18.94
N LYS A 235 -6.81 7.09 -18.02
CA LYS A 235 -8.03 7.87 -18.29
C LYS A 235 -7.83 9.36 -18.00
N ARG A 236 -8.35 10.19 -18.91
CA ARG A 236 -8.42 11.65 -18.73
C ARG A 236 -9.75 12.00 -18.07
N LEU A 237 -9.70 12.70 -16.93
CA LEU A 237 -10.89 13.04 -16.15
C LEU A 237 -10.99 14.55 -15.98
N ALA A 238 -12.11 15.12 -16.43
CA ALA A 238 -12.34 16.56 -16.39
C ALA A 238 -12.29 17.15 -14.98
N ASN A 239 -12.84 16.44 -13.99
CA ASN A 239 -12.97 16.92 -12.61
C ASN A 239 -12.04 16.23 -11.61
N ARG A 240 -11.16 15.31 -12.07
CA ARG A 240 -10.24 14.56 -11.19
C ARG A 240 -10.91 13.86 -10.00
N THR A 241 -12.14 13.39 -10.21
CA THR A 241 -12.95 12.69 -9.20
C THR A 241 -13.66 11.52 -9.84
N LEU A 242 -13.94 10.46 -9.06
CA LEU A 242 -14.88 9.44 -9.49
C LEU A 242 -16.30 10.00 -9.39
N ASP A 243 -16.89 10.34 -10.53
CA ASP A 243 -18.29 10.74 -10.63
C ASP A 243 -19.17 9.49 -10.55
N PRO A 244 -19.96 9.28 -9.46
CA PRO A 244 -20.80 8.10 -9.31
C PRO A 244 -21.79 7.88 -10.46
N ALA A 245 -22.22 8.93 -11.15
CA ALA A 245 -23.13 8.82 -12.29
C ALA A 245 -22.49 8.13 -13.51
N LYS A 246 -21.15 8.20 -13.61
CA LYS A 246 -20.36 7.63 -14.70
C LYS A 246 -19.76 6.27 -14.39
N LEU A 247 -19.78 5.85 -13.13
CA LEU A 247 -19.32 4.54 -12.73
C LEU A 247 -20.26 3.45 -13.25
N ARG A 248 -19.67 2.35 -13.71
CA ARG A 248 -20.40 1.14 -14.12
C ARG A 248 -19.82 -0.07 -13.39
N PRO A 249 -20.68 -0.97 -12.87
CA PRO A 249 -20.21 -2.22 -12.29
C PRO A 249 -19.37 -2.99 -13.31
N SER A 250 -18.15 -3.36 -12.92
CA SER A 250 -17.20 -4.09 -13.75
C SER A 250 -16.14 -4.71 -12.87
N ASP A 251 -15.62 -5.89 -13.19
CA ASP A 251 -14.60 -6.59 -12.40
C ASP A 251 -13.21 -5.97 -12.62
N VAL A 252 -13.06 -4.72 -12.18
CA VAL A 252 -11.88 -3.87 -12.33
C VAL A 252 -11.73 -2.95 -11.13
N ILE A 253 -10.55 -2.35 -10.98
CA ILE A 253 -10.27 -1.32 -9.98
C ILE A 253 -10.05 -0.01 -10.69
N THR A 254 -10.74 1.05 -10.27
CA THR A 254 -10.53 2.40 -10.82
C THR A 254 -10.01 3.33 -9.75
N CYS A 255 -8.97 4.10 -10.09
CA CYS A 255 -8.31 5.05 -9.21
C CYS A 255 -8.14 6.42 -9.86
N VAL A 256 -8.17 7.48 -9.04
CA VAL A 256 -8.01 8.88 -9.45
C VAL A 256 -7.20 9.68 -8.44
N ASP A 257 -6.49 10.67 -8.95
CA ASP A 257 -5.73 11.68 -8.17
C ASP A 257 -6.15 13.11 -8.53
#